data_AF-A0A6G6IY29-F1
#
_entry.id   AF-A0A6G6IY29-F1
#
_cell.length_a   1.000
_cell.length_b   1.000
_cell.length_c   1.000
_cell.angle_alpha   90.00
_cell.angle_beta   90.00
_cell.angle_gamma   90.00
#
_symmetry.space_group_name_H-M   'P 1'
#
loop_
_entity.id
_entity.type
_entity.pdbx_description
1 polymer ?
#
loop_
_entity_poly.entity_id
_entity_poly.type
_entity_poly.pdbx_seq_one_letter_code
_entity_poly.pdbx_strand_id
1 'polypeptide(L)'
;MTDTHSLKDYPSVRQLAIRSLFEIFEQFSEGTVIVDREARIVWINQRYAQRFGLDSAEQAVGRPVEQVIPGSLMREVVSSGRPMLLDILDMAKDPLVVMRVPIRDDAGEVIGGIGFALFDELRALSPLLTRYQRMQAELASTRSLLQARQAKYSFGHFIGTSPASLEVKRRARRGAASEAPILLLGETGTGKELLAHAIHATSPRADKPFVSLNAAAIPESLLEAEFFGTAPGAFTGADRKGRAGKLQIAQGGTLFLDEIGDMPLTLQSKLLRVLQEKEFEPVGSNEVLRSDIRLIAATSIDLAAAVREGRFRADLFYRINVLPIEIPPLRERLEDLPALCEAILDGLRDDRQTLYELNTDGLALLARHSWPGNVRELRNLLERTVLLGDRPQIDAAALRSALGELQPLPVASTTPGTRLTEGQDFYAARDAFERELIANTLAEHAGNVDAAAQRLGLGRSTLYKKMAALGLQS
;
A
#
# COMPACT_ATOMS: atom_id res chain seq x y z
N MET A 1 13.75 74.11 49.40
CA MET A 1 14.38 74.39 48.10
C MET A 1 14.00 73.26 47.17
N THR A 2 13.23 73.61 46.15
CA THR A 2 12.86 72.88 44.91
C THR A 2 12.29 71.46 45.03
N ASP A 3 10.96 71.37 44.92
CA ASP A 3 10.19 70.17 44.56
C ASP A 3 10.57 69.71 43.13
N THR A 4 11.58 68.84 43.01
CA THR A 4 12.11 68.44 41.69
C THR A 4 11.35 67.28 41.02
N HIS A 5 10.28 66.74 41.60
CA HIS A 5 9.57 65.57 41.05
C HIS A 5 8.04 65.65 41.18
N SER A 6 7.44 66.76 40.75
CA SER A 6 6.00 66.83 40.60
C SER A 6 5.56 66.19 39.28
N LEU A 7 4.67 65.18 39.32
CA LEU A 7 4.02 64.60 38.12
C LEU A 7 3.13 65.61 37.35
N LYS A 8 3.11 66.87 37.77
CA LYS A 8 2.34 67.97 37.15
C LYS A 8 3.04 68.60 35.94
N ASP A 9 4.34 68.41 35.79
CA ASP A 9 5.10 68.87 34.62
C ASP A 9 5.16 67.77 33.55
N TYR A 10 4.11 67.71 32.73
CA TYR A 10 3.92 66.65 31.74
C TYR A 10 5.09 66.51 30.74
N PRO A 11 5.67 67.60 30.17
CA PRO A 11 6.88 67.51 29.33
C PRO A 11 8.06 66.82 30.02
N SER A 12 8.38 67.21 31.25
CA SER A 12 9.49 66.61 32.02
C SER A 12 9.22 65.16 32.39
N VAL A 13 8.00 64.82 32.79
CA VAL A 13 7.59 63.43 33.07
C VAL A 13 7.66 62.57 31.82
N ARG A 14 7.22 63.08 30.66
CA ARG A 14 7.29 62.37 29.38
C ARG A 14 8.74 62.09 28.97
N GLN A 15 9.64 63.05 29.14
CA GLN A 15 11.06 62.87 28.82
C GLN A 15 11.73 61.85 29.75
N LEU A 16 11.41 61.89 31.05
CA LEU A 16 11.86 60.89 32.01
C LEU A 16 11.32 59.49 31.65
N ALA A 17 10.05 59.37 31.27
CA ALA A 17 9.46 58.10 30.87
C ALA A 17 10.09 57.52 29.60
N ILE A 18 10.36 58.35 28.57
CA ILE A 18 11.05 57.92 27.34
C ILE A 18 12.48 57.43 27.66
N ARG A 19 13.20 58.17 28.50
CA ARG A 19 14.54 57.79 28.95
C ARG A 19 14.51 56.47 29.71
N SER A 20 13.61 56.32 30.68
CA SER A 20 13.46 55.07 31.44
C SER A 20 13.08 53.89 30.53
N LEU A 21 12.20 54.10 29.55
CA LEU A 21 11.86 53.05 28.58
C LEU A 21 13.08 52.62 27.77
N PHE A 22 13.87 53.57 27.27
CA PHE A 22 15.11 53.26 26.55
C PHE A 22 16.12 52.50 27.43
N GLU A 23 16.38 52.98 28.65
CA GLU A 23 17.31 52.34 29.59
C GLU A 23 16.85 50.91 29.95
N ILE A 24 15.54 50.69 30.13
CA ILE A 24 14.96 49.36 30.35
C ILE A 24 15.18 48.48 29.11
N PHE A 25 14.81 48.94 27.91
CA PHE A 25 15.01 48.13 26.71
C PHE A 25 16.48 47.81 26.44
N GLU A 26 17.40 48.74 26.70
CA GLU A 26 18.83 48.50 26.61
C GLU A 26 19.29 47.44 27.62
N GLN A 27 18.93 47.59 28.90
CA GLN A 27 19.29 46.67 29.97
C GLN A 27 18.74 45.26 29.77
N PHE A 28 17.51 45.16 29.24
CA PHE A 28 16.80 43.91 28.98
C PHE A 28 17.00 43.41 27.53
N SER A 29 17.96 43.94 26.78
CA SER A 29 18.34 43.45 25.44
C SER A 29 19.67 42.70 25.46
N GLU A 30 19.76 41.65 24.65
CA GLU A 30 21.03 41.02 24.24
C GLU A 30 21.82 41.91 23.28
N GLY A 31 21.13 42.83 22.61
CA GLY A 31 21.78 43.79 21.73
C GLY A 31 20.90 44.98 21.37
N THR A 32 21.52 46.14 21.22
CA THR A 32 20.86 47.34 20.71
C THR A 32 21.73 47.94 19.60
N VAL A 33 21.09 48.36 18.51
CA VAL A 33 21.73 49.03 17.37
C VAL A 33 20.91 50.22 16.91
N ILE A 34 21.58 51.31 16.56
CA ILE A 34 20.98 52.51 15.98
C ILE A 34 21.63 52.74 14.61
N VAL A 35 20.80 53.01 13.61
CA VAL A 35 21.24 53.29 12.24
C VAL A 35 20.71 54.64 11.75
N ASP A 36 21.41 55.25 10.81
CA ASP A 36 20.98 56.46 10.10
C ASP A 36 19.98 56.15 8.97
N ARG A 37 19.60 57.19 8.19
CA ARG A 37 18.64 57.10 7.09
C ARG A 37 19.12 56.16 5.97
N GLU A 38 20.42 56.01 5.80
CA GLU A 38 21.07 55.12 4.82
C GLU A 38 21.29 53.70 5.37
N ALA A 39 20.81 53.42 6.58
CA ALA A 39 20.99 52.17 7.32
C ALA A 39 22.47 51.84 7.62
N ARG A 40 23.28 52.87 7.90
CA ARG A 40 24.62 52.72 8.46
C ARG A 40 24.57 52.84 9.97
N ILE A 41 25.37 52.04 10.65
CA ILE A 41 25.37 51.98 12.12
C ILE A 41 25.92 53.29 12.68
N VAL A 42 25.12 54.00 13.47
CA VAL A 42 25.53 55.19 14.22
C VAL A 42 26.01 54.80 15.62
N TRP A 43 25.39 53.78 16.19
CA TRP A 43 25.73 53.25 17.51
C TRP A 43 25.32 51.80 17.64
N ILE A 44 26.09 51.01 18.38
CA ILE A 44 25.76 49.64 18.75
C ILE A 44 26.31 49.39 20.16
N ASN A 45 25.62 48.63 20.99
CA ASN A 45 26.19 48.25 22.28
C ASN A 45 27.30 47.19 22.11
N GLN A 46 28.24 47.15 23.05
CA GLN A 46 29.42 46.27 22.98
C GLN A 46 29.05 44.79 22.89
N ARG A 47 28.00 44.36 23.59
CA ARG A 47 27.54 42.96 23.60
C ARG A 47 27.09 42.50 22.21
N TYR A 48 26.33 43.34 21.49
CA TYR A 48 25.84 42.99 20.18
C TYR A 48 26.95 42.97 19.14
N ALA A 49 27.89 43.91 19.22
CA ALA A 49 29.08 43.92 18.35
C ALA A 49 29.91 42.63 18.50
N GLN A 50 30.18 42.20 19.74
CA GLN A 50 30.90 40.95 20.03
C GLN A 50 30.18 39.71 19.52
N ARG A 51 28.84 39.70 19.55
CA ARG A 51 28.03 38.59 19.02
C ARG A 51 28.22 38.39 17.52
N PHE A 52 28.52 39.45 16.78
CA PHE A 52 28.84 39.40 15.34
C PHE A 52 30.35 39.37 15.05
N GLY A 53 31.17 39.03 16.06
CA GLY A 53 32.60 38.80 15.88
C GLY A 53 33.44 40.07 15.77
N LEU A 54 32.95 41.20 16.25
CA LEU A 54 33.73 42.44 16.38
C LEU A 54 34.35 42.54 17.77
N ASP A 55 35.59 43.00 17.85
CA ASP A 55 36.28 43.17 19.15
C ASP A 55 35.75 44.39 19.92
N SER A 56 35.26 45.41 19.21
CA SER A 56 34.73 46.64 19.79
C SER A 56 33.54 47.21 19.02
N ALA A 57 32.64 47.89 19.72
CA ALA A 57 31.46 48.53 19.14
C ALA A 57 31.83 49.58 18.08
N GLU A 58 32.95 50.28 18.25
CA GLU A 58 33.41 51.33 17.34
C GLU A 58 33.72 50.78 15.94
N GLN A 59 34.13 49.51 15.83
CA GLN A 59 34.39 48.87 14.54
C GLN A 59 33.13 48.72 13.67
N ALA A 60 31.94 48.80 14.26
CA ALA A 60 30.68 48.73 13.55
C ALA A 60 30.23 50.11 13.00
N VAL A 61 30.64 51.20 13.65
CA VAL A 61 30.15 52.55 13.36
C VAL A 61 30.51 52.96 11.92
N GLY A 62 29.54 53.52 11.20
CA GLY A 62 29.65 53.95 9.80
C GLY A 62 29.49 52.84 8.77
N ARG A 63 29.52 51.56 9.18
CA ARG A 63 29.33 50.42 8.27
C ARG A 63 27.85 50.21 7.95
N PRO A 64 27.50 49.76 6.74
CA PRO A 64 26.14 49.31 6.44
C PRO A 64 25.73 48.19 7.39
N VAL A 65 24.52 48.29 7.94
CA VAL A 65 24.04 47.38 8.98
C VAL A 65 24.05 45.91 8.54
N GLU A 66 23.78 45.62 7.27
CA GLU A 66 23.76 44.25 6.75
C GLU A 66 25.14 43.60 6.66
N GLN A 67 26.22 44.40 6.67
CA GLN A 67 27.59 43.87 6.70
C GLN A 67 28.02 43.41 8.10
N VAL A 68 27.42 43.98 9.14
CA VAL A 68 27.69 43.62 10.53
C VAL A 68 26.65 42.63 11.05
N ILE A 69 25.39 42.82 10.67
CA ILE A 69 24.22 42.04 11.09
C ILE A 69 23.52 41.52 9.82
N PRO A 70 23.95 40.37 9.28
CA PRO A 70 23.25 39.75 8.15
C PRO A 70 21.78 39.51 8.50
N GLY A 71 20.85 39.79 7.58
CA GLY A 71 19.42 39.65 7.83
C GLY A 71 18.81 40.71 8.77
N SER A 72 19.52 41.81 9.04
CA SER A 72 19.05 42.85 9.96
C SER A 72 17.69 43.45 9.58
N LEU A 73 17.34 43.58 8.30
CA LEU A 73 16.11 44.26 7.83
C LEU A 73 15.91 45.72 8.31
N MET A 74 16.89 46.32 8.99
CA MET A 74 16.80 47.72 9.45
C MET A 74 16.63 48.71 8.29
N ARG A 75 17.22 48.44 7.12
CA ARG A 75 16.99 49.26 5.92
C ARG A 75 15.53 49.30 5.48
N GLU A 76 14.79 48.19 5.62
CA GLU A 76 13.36 48.15 5.31
C GLU A 76 12.55 49.03 6.29
N VAL A 77 12.89 48.99 7.57
CA VAL A 77 12.22 49.80 8.60
C VAL A 77 12.45 51.30 8.38
N VAL A 78 13.69 51.68 8.05
CA VAL A 78 14.05 53.09 7.82
C VAL A 78 13.46 53.61 6.50
N SER A 79 13.47 52.80 5.43
CA SER A 79 12.91 53.20 4.13
C SER A 79 11.39 53.23 4.10
N SER A 80 10.73 52.26 4.74
CA SER A 80 9.26 52.20 4.79
C SER A 80 8.65 53.09 5.87
N GLY A 81 9.45 53.44 6.89
CA GLY A 81 8.98 54.11 8.10
C GLY A 81 7.99 53.28 8.93
N ARG A 82 7.87 51.98 8.68
CA ARG A 82 6.97 51.08 9.42
C ARG A 82 7.75 50.29 10.48
N PRO A 83 7.29 50.26 11.74
CA PRO A 83 7.95 49.46 12.77
C PRO A 83 7.73 47.96 12.51
N MET A 84 8.72 47.16 12.89
CA MET A 84 8.66 45.70 12.93
C MET A 84 8.78 45.26 14.38
N LEU A 85 7.63 45.02 15.02
CA LEU A 85 7.55 44.84 16.48
C LEU A 85 7.97 43.44 16.93
N LEU A 86 7.83 42.44 16.06
CA LEU A 86 8.20 41.06 16.34
C LEU A 86 8.72 40.39 15.07
N ASP A 87 9.96 39.94 15.13
CA ASP A 87 10.60 39.18 14.06
C ASP A 87 11.67 38.25 14.64
N ILE A 88 12.06 37.23 13.88
CA ILE A 88 13.09 36.27 14.26
C ILE A 88 14.29 36.48 13.35
N LEU A 89 15.38 36.99 13.92
CA LEU A 89 16.67 37.05 13.25
C LEU A 89 17.32 35.67 13.33
N ASP A 90 17.27 34.93 12.22
CA ASP A 90 17.84 33.59 12.10
C ASP A 90 19.38 33.66 12.06
N MET A 91 20.03 32.87 12.92
CA MET A 91 21.47 32.92 13.16
C MET A 91 22.00 31.49 13.34
N ALA A 92 23.24 31.24 12.93
CA ALA A 92 23.81 29.89 12.88
C ALA A 92 23.90 29.13 14.23
N LYS A 93 23.78 29.82 15.37
CA LYS A 93 23.90 29.21 16.71
C LYS A 93 22.61 29.32 17.52
N ASP A 94 22.10 30.54 17.72
CA ASP A 94 20.84 30.78 18.44
C ASP A 94 20.06 31.94 17.80
N PRO A 95 18.81 31.73 17.34
CA PRO A 95 17.98 32.77 16.75
C PRO A 95 17.58 33.81 17.82
N LEU A 96 17.40 35.06 17.40
CA LEU A 96 17.03 36.16 18.30
C LEU A 96 15.66 36.73 17.93
N VAL A 97 14.84 37.01 18.94
CA VAL A 97 13.64 37.83 18.76
C VAL A 97 14.07 39.29 18.72
N VAL A 98 13.72 39.98 17.64
CA VAL A 98 14.15 41.34 17.40
C VAL A 98 12.96 42.27 17.18
N MET A 99 13.08 43.48 17.72
CA MET A 99 12.15 44.59 17.50
C MET A 99 12.90 45.72 16.81
N ARG A 100 12.26 46.38 15.85
CA ARG A 100 12.85 47.45 15.06
C ARG A 100 11.86 48.59 14.89
N VAL A 101 12.27 49.80 15.24
CA VAL A 101 11.41 50.98 15.25
C VAL A 101 12.11 52.12 14.50
N PRO A 102 11.43 52.82 13.58
CA PRO A 102 11.99 53.99 12.93
C PRO A 102 12.12 55.14 13.93
N ILE A 103 13.22 55.88 13.86
CA ILE A 103 13.43 57.12 14.60
C ILE A 103 12.96 58.27 13.72
N ARG A 104 12.13 59.15 14.27
CA ARG A 104 11.56 60.30 13.56
C ARG A 104 11.98 61.61 14.22
N ASP A 105 12.15 62.65 13.41
CA ASP A 105 12.34 64.03 13.90
C ASP A 105 11.01 64.69 14.31
N ASP A 106 11.07 65.95 14.74
CA ASP A 106 9.90 66.73 15.14
C ASP A 106 8.90 66.99 13.99
N ALA A 107 9.36 66.91 12.74
CA ALA A 107 8.52 67.02 11.55
C ALA A 107 7.86 65.68 11.17
N GLY A 108 8.24 64.58 11.84
CA GLY A 108 7.75 63.23 11.59
C GLY A 108 8.52 62.48 10.50
N GLU A 109 9.59 63.07 9.96
CA GLU A 109 10.43 62.44 8.93
C GLU A 109 11.32 61.36 9.56
N VAL A 110 11.51 60.25 8.84
CA VAL A 110 12.37 59.16 9.32
C VAL A 110 13.83 59.56 9.15
N ILE A 111 14.53 59.68 10.27
CA ILE A 111 15.96 60.06 10.33
C ILE A 111 16.89 58.87 10.60
N GLY A 112 16.31 57.71 10.93
CA GLY A 112 17.06 56.49 11.23
C GLY A 112 16.17 55.42 11.81
N GLY A 113 16.78 54.45 12.49
CA GLY A 113 16.06 53.36 13.15
C GLY A 113 16.81 52.81 14.35
N ILE A 114 16.07 52.27 15.30
CA ILE A 114 16.60 51.54 16.45
C ILE A 114 16.12 50.09 16.42
N GLY A 115 17.05 49.16 16.64
CA GLY A 115 16.81 47.74 16.75
C GLY A 115 17.18 47.23 18.13
N PHE A 116 16.33 46.39 18.71
CA PHE A 116 16.55 45.68 19.97
C PHE A 116 16.50 44.18 19.72
N ALA A 117 17.54 43.46 20.11
CA ALA A 117 17.54 42.01 20.23
C ALA A 117 17.16 41.65 21.67
N LEU A 118 15.97 41.09 21.84
CA LEU A 118 15.41 40.73 23.15
C LEU A 118 15.99 39.39 23.61
N PHE A 119 16.05 39.17 24.93
CA PHE A 119 16.52 37.91 25.51
C PHE A 119 15.76 36.69 24.98
N ASP A 120 16.42 35.53 25.09
CA ASP A 120 15.89 34.19 24.83
C ASP A 120 14.75 33.83 25.81
N GLU A 121 13.59 34.44 25.59
CA GLU A 121 12.32 33.94 26.09
C GLU A 121 11.49 33.39 24.92
N LEU A 122 12.07 32.41 24.23
CA LEU A 122 11.27 31.37 23.56
C LEU A 122 10.22 30.73 24.49
N ARG A 123 10.19 31.02 25.81
CA ARG A 123 9.13 30.60 26.73
C ARG A 123 7.73 31.10 26.34
N ALA A 124 7.59 32.30 25.77
CA ALA A 124 6.27 32.80 25.38
C ALA A 124 5.72 32.11 24.11
N LEU A 125 6.61 31.63 23.23
CA LEU A 125 6.25 31.03 21.93
C LEU A 125 6.41 29.50 21.88
N SER A 126 7.17 28.91 22.83
CA SER A 126 7.36 27.47 23.00
C SER A 126 6.06 26.68 22.98
N PRO A 127 4.97 27.10 23.66
CA PRO A 127 3.70 26.36 23.62
C PRO A 127 3.07 26.31 22.24
N LEU A 128 3.19 27.39 21.44
CA LEU A 128 2.60 27.47 20.09
C LEU A 128 3.43 26.67 19.09
N LEU A 129 4.76 26.79 19.15
CA LEU A 129 5.69 26.00 18.34
C LEU A 129 5.54 24.49 18.62
N THR A 130 5.43 24.11 19.90
CA THR A 130 5.19 22.70 20.30
C THR A 130 3.84 22.18 19.78
N ARG A 131 2.77 22.99 19.84
CA ARG A 131 1.45 22.63 19.29
C ARG A 131 1.50 22.49 17.77
N TYR A 132 2.16 23.42 17.08
CA TYR A 132 2.32 23.38 15.63
C TYR A 132 3.10 22.15 15.18
N GLN A 133 4.23 21.84 15.85
CA GLN A 133 5.03 20.65 15.55
C GLN A 133 4.29 19.35 15.85
N ARG A 134 3.55 19.26 16.96
CA ARG A 134 2.70 18.09 17.25
C ARG A 134 1.62 17.90 16.19
N MET A 135 0.95 18.97 15.80
CA MET A 135 -0.09 18.92 14.76
C MET A 135 0.50 18.51 13.41
N GLN A 136 1.67 19.02 13.03
CA GLN A 136 2.38 18.61 11.81
C GLN A 136 2.78 17.13 11.85
N ALA A 137 3.31 16.64 12.97
CA ALA A 137 3.67 15.24 13.15
C ALA A 137 2.44 14.31 13.12
N GLU A 138 1.33 14.74 13.70
CA GLU A 138 0.06 14.00 13.70
C GLU A 138 -0.59 13.98 12.31
N LEU A 139 -0.53 15.08 11.56
CA LEU A 139 -1.00 15.13 10.16
C LEU A 139 -0.13 14.27 9.24
N ALA A 140 1.20 14.29 9.42
CA ALA A 140 2.11 13.46 8.66
C ALA A 140 1.91 11.96 8.95
N SER A 141 1.76 11.58 10.22
CA SER A 141 1.50 10.19 10.61
C SER A 141 0.13 9.73 10.14
N THR A 142 -0.90 10.57 10.24
CA THR A 142 -2.24 10.27 9.74
C THR A 142 -2.24 10.09 8.22
N ARG A 143 -1.56 10.96 7.46
CA ARG A 143 -1.41 10.81 6.00
C ARG A 143 -0.66 9.53 5.62
N SER A 144 0.42 9.21 6.33
CA SER A 144 1.18 7.98 6.09
C SER A 144 0.35 6.71 6.39
N LEU A 145 -0.41 6.72 7.49
CA LEU A 145 -1.32 5.63 7.86
C LEU A 145 -2.49 5.48 6.87
N LEU A 146 -3.02 6.59 6.34
CA LEU A 146 -4.07 6.58 5.32
C LEU A 146 -3.53 6.05 3.98
N GLN A 147 -2.34 6.48 3.54
CA GLN A 147 -1.70 5.95 2.32
C GLN A 147 -1.35 4.47 2.43
N ALA A 148 -0.89 4.01 3.59
CA ALA A 148 -0.60 2.59 3.83
C ALA A 148 -1.86 1.70 3.76
N ARG A 149 -3.07 2.29 3.86
CA ARG A 149 -4.36 1.60 3.91
C ARG A 149 -5.22 1.78 2.66
N GLN A 150 -4.72 2.47 1.64
CA GLN A 150 -5.35 2.53 0.32
C GLN A 150 -5.00 1.29 -0.50
N ALA A 151 -5.86 0.95 -1.47
CA ALA A 151 -5.54 -0.14 -2.38
C ALA A 151 -4.32 0.19 -3.25
N LYS A 152 -3.32 -0.69 -3.20
CA LYS A 152 -2.05 -0.52 -3.93
C LYS A 152 -2.15 -0.86 -5.41
N TYR A 153 -3.13 -1.67 -5.79
CA TYR A 153 -3.23 -2.28 -7.12
C TYR A 153 -4.56 -1.96 -7.79
N SER A 154 -4.48 -1.71 -9.09
CA SER A 154 -5.62 -1.55 -10.00
C SER A 154 -5.79 -2.80 -10.89
N PHE A 155 -6.87 -2.88 -11.66
CA PHE A 155 -7.05 -3.96 -12.64
C PHE A 155 -5.95 -4.03 -13.71
N GLY A 156 -5.19 -2.95 -13.91
CA GLY A 156 -4.01 -2.96 -14.79
C GLY A 156 -2.88 -3.86 -14.28
N HIS A 157 -2.80 -4.08 -12.97
CA HIS A 157 -1.79 -4.94 -12.35
C HIS A 157 -2.14 -6.44 -12.47
N PHE A 158 -3.39 -6.78 -12.75
CA PHE A 158 -3.75 -8.15 -13.16
C PHE A 158 -3.51 -8.27 -14.67
N ILE A 159 -2.27 -8.62 -15.03
CA ILE A 159 -1.83 -8.67 -16.44
C ILE A 159 -2.46 -9.87 -17.14
N GLY A 160 -2.89 -9.65 -18.39
CA GLY A 160 -3.48 -10.68 -19.24
C GLY A 160 -4.64 -10.18 -20.09
N THR A 161 -4.73 -10.71 -21.31
CA THR A 161 -5.74 -10.44 -22.32
C THR A 161 -6.39 -11.73 -22.85
N SER A 162 -6.00 -12.89 -22.34
CA SER A 162 -6.65 -14.17 -22.63
C SER A 162 -8.15 -14.12 -22.28
N PRO A 163 -9.01 -14.90 -22.96
CA PRO A 163 -10.44 -14.95 -22.67
C PRO A 163 -10.73 -15.23 -21.19
N ALA A 164 -9.95 -16.12 -20.57
CA ALA A 164 -10.08 -16.47 -19.16
C ALA A 164 -9.74 -15.28 -18.23
N SER A 165 -8.64 -14.56 -18.50
CA SER A 165 -8.27 -13.36 -17.74
C SER A 165 -9.26 -12.21 -17.92
N LEU A 166 -9.82 -12.03 -19.13
CA LEU A 166 -10.84 -11.01 -19.40
C LEU A 166 -12.14 -11.31 -18.65
N GLU A 167 -12.55 -12.58 -18.58
CA GLU A 167 -13.74 -12.98 -17.82
C GLU A 167 -13.58 -12.72 -16.32
N VAL A 168 -12.40 -13.01 -15.75
CA VAL A 168 -12.06 -12.67 -14.35
C VAL A 168 -12.20 -11.16 -14.12
N LYS A 169 -11.58 -10.33 -14.96
CA LYS A 169 -11.67 -8.87 -14.87
C LYS A 169 -13.11 -8.37 -14.97
N ARG A 170 -13.92 -8.96 -15.87
CA ARG A 170 -15.32 -8.60 -16.05
C ARG A 170 -16.14 -8.91 -14.81
N ARG A 171 -16.02 -10.12 -14.24
CA ARG A 171 -16.71 -10.51 -13.00
C ARG A 171 -16.27 -9.64 -11.82
N ALA A 172 -14.97 -9.39 -11.68
CA ALA A 172 -14.42 -8.57 -10.61
C ALA A 172 -14.92 -7.12 -10.68
N ARG A 173 -14.99 -6.50 -11.87
CA ARG A 173 -15.59 -5.16 -12.06
C ARG A 173 -17.07 -5.13 -11.69
N ARG A 174 -17.83 -6.16 -12.08
CA ARG A 174 -19.25 -6.28 -11.68
C ARG A 174 -19.39 -6.41 -10.16
N GLY A 175 -18.49 -7.17 -9.52
CA GLY A 175 -18.44 -7.29 -8.06
C GLY A 175 -18.07 -5.97 -7.38
N ALA A 176 -17.16 -5.18 -7.95
CA ALA A 176 -16.74 -3.89 -7.41
C ALA A 176 -17.90 -2.89 -7.27
N ALA A 177 -18.87 -2.92 -8.18
CA ALA A 177 -20.07 -2.09 -8.12
C ALA A 177 -21.11 -2.53 -7.05
N SER A 178 -20.87 -3.65 -6.36
CA SER A 178 -21.79 -4.24 -5.38
C SER A 178 -21.19 -4.29 -3.98
N GLU A 179 -22.03 -4.15 -2.96
CA GLU A 179 -21.70 -4.34 -1.54
C GLU A 179 -21.73 -5.82 -1.11
N ALA A 180 -22.12 -6.73 -2.01
CA ALA A 180 -22.17 -8.16 -1.73
C ALA A 180 -20.77 -8.74 -1.42
N PRO A 181 -20.69 -9.77 -0.54
CA PRO A 181 -19.44 -10.52 -0.35
C PRO A 181 -18.95 -11.15 -1.64
N ILE A 182 -17.63 -11.11 -1.85
CA ILE A 182 -16.96 -11.71 -3.00
C ILE A 182 -16.05 -12.82 -2.52
N LEU A 183 -16.10 -13.97 -3.19
CA LEU A 183 -15.24 -15.11 -2.92
C LEU A 183 -14.29 -15.34 -4.11
N LEU A 184 -13.01 -15.13 -3.91
CA LEU A 184 -11.95 -15.36 -4.88
C LEU A 184 -11.43 -16.79 -4.73
N LEU A 185 -11.66 -17.61 -5.74
CA LEU A 185 -11.25 -19.00 -5.78
C LEU A 185 -10.04 -19.13 -6.71
N GLY A 186 -8.99 -19.82 -6.27
CA GLY A 186 -7.87 -20.12 -7.14
C GLY A 186 -6.63 -20.53 -6.38
N GLU A 187 -5.73 -21.19 -7.10
CA GLU A 187 -4.46 -21.69 -6.56
C GLU A 187 -3.61 -20.56 -5.96
N THR A 188 -2.63 -20.96 -5.14
CA THR A 188 -1.65 -20.02 -4.61
C THR A 188 -0.84 -19.37 -5.74
N GLY A 189 -0.57 -18.07 -5.61
CA GLY A 189 0.23 -17.32 -6.59
C GLY A 189 -0.51 -16.90 -7.87
N THR A 190 -1.83 -17.07 -7.97
CA THR A 190 -2.64 -16.67 -9.15
C THR A 190 -2.97 -15.17 -9.22
N GLY A 191 -2.72 -14.42 -8.14
CA GLY A 191 -2.99 -12.98 -8.05
C GLY A 191 -4.28 -12.58 -7.32
N LYS A 192 -4.78 -13.42 -6.40
CA LYS A 192 -5.99 -13.15 -5.60
C LYS A 192 -5.95 -11.80 -4.87
N GLU A 193 -4.83 -11.48 -4.22
CA GLU A 193 -4.63 -10.22 -3.50
C GLU A 193 -4.66 -9.00 -4.45
N LEU A 194 -4.01 -9.08 -5.62
CA LEU A 194 -4.04 -8.03 -6.64
C LEU A 194 -5.49 -7.73 -7.06
N LEU A 195 -6.28 -8.78 -7.27
CA LEU A 195 -7.67 -8.66 -7.68
C LEU A 195 -8.53 -8.07 -6.54
N ALA A 196 -8.32 -8.46 -5.29
CA ALA A 196 -9.01 -7.90 -4.14
C ALA A 196 -8.76 -6.39 -4.00
N HIS A 197 -7.51 -5.95 -4.15
CA HIS A 197 -7.16 -4.54 -4.20
C HIS A 197 -7.85 -3.81 -5.36
N ALA A 198 -7.82 -4.37 -6.56
CA ALA A 198 -8.46 -3.77 -7.73
C ALA A 198 -9.98 -3.63 -7.57
N ILE A 199 -10.63 -4.64 -6.98
CA ILE A 199 -12.07 -4.61 -6.67
C ILE A 199 -12.38 -3.52 -5.64
N HIS A 200 -11.56 -3.34 -4.62
CA HIS A 200 -11.75 -2.26 -3.64
C HIS A 200 -11.54 -0.88 -4.28
N ALA A 201 -10.45 -0.69 -5.01
CA ALA A 201 -10.07 0.57 -5.64
C ALA A 201 -11.11 1.10 -6.65
N THR A 202 -11.98 0.23 -7.15
CA THR A 202 -13.04 0.57 -8.12
C THR A 202 -14.44 0.50 -7.52
N SER A 203 -14.55 0.31 -6.20
CA SER A 203 -15.83 0.25 -5.48
C SER A 203 -16.23 1.63 -4.92
N PRO A 204 -17.49 1.79 -4.47
CA PRO A 204 -17.91 2.99 -3.74
C PRO A 204 -17.10 3.27 -2.46
N ARG A 205 -16.38 2.26 -1.94
CA ARG A 205 -15.53 2.36 -0.75
C ARG A 205 -14.05 2.59 -1.08
N ALA A 206 -13.68 3.01 -2.29
CA ALA A 206 -12.28 3.16 -2.71
C ALA A 206 -11.45 4.13 -1.84
N ASP A 207 -12.07 5.18 -1.30
CA ASP A 207 -11.43 6.15 -0.39
C ASP A 207 -11.46 5.71 1.09
N LYS A 208 -12.00 4.53 1.37
CA LYS A 208 -12.14 3.97 2.73
C LYS A 208 -11.02 2.95 3.01
N PRO A 209 -10.81 2.53 4.27
CA PRO A 209 -9.74 1.59 4.59
C PRO A 209 -9.89 0.26 3.84
N PHE A 210 -8.78 -0.22 3.27
CA PHE A 210 -8.61 -1.61 2.86
C PHE A 210 -7.72 -2.32 3.88
N VAL A 211 -8.27 -3.32 4.55
CA VAL A 211 -7.56 -4.08 5.58
C VAL A 211 -7.43 -5.53 5.15
N SER A 212 -6.19 -6.00 5.00
CA SER A 212 -5.91 -7.40 4.70
C SER A 212 -5.55 -8.19 5.97
N LEU A 213 -6.00 -9.44 6.01
CA LEU A 213 -5.62 -10.43 7.00
C LEU A 213 -5.49 -11.79 6.29
N ASN A 214 -4.38 -12.48 6.51
CA ASN A 214 -4.16 -13.84 6.02
C ASN A 214 -4.33 -14.80 7.20
N ALA A 215 -5.32 -15.71 7.11
CA ALA A 215 -5.65 -16.62 8.21
C ALA A 215 -4.58 -17.72 8.42
N ALA A 216 -3.87 -18.10 7.36
CA ALA A 216 -2.80 -19.11 7.44
C ALA A 216 -1.49 -18.56 8.05
N ALA A 217 -1.28 -17.24 8.01
CA ALA A 217 -0.04 -16.61 8.46
C ALA A 217 0.01 -16.33 9.98
N ILE A 218 -1.13 -16.36 10.67
CA ILE A 218 -1.24 -16.00 12.08
C ILE A 218 -1.55 -17.26 12.89
N PRO A 219 -0.81 -17.54 13.98
CA PRO A 219 -1.14 -18.64 14.88
C PRO A 219 -2.59 -18.53 15.37
N GLU A 220 -3.31 -19.66 15.42
CA GLU A 220 -4.72 -19.71 15.84
C GLU A 220 -4.99 -18.97 17.16
N SER A 221 -4.08 -19.10 18.14
CA SER A 221 -4.17 -18.45 19.44
C SER A 221 -4.14 -16.92 19.39
N LEU A 222 -3.57 -16.33 18.33
CA LEU A 222 -3.47 -14.87 18.14
C LEU A 222 -4.46 -14.36 17.10
N LEU A 223 -4.96 -15.23 16.23
CA LEU A 223 -5.85 -14.86 15.13
C LEU A 223 -7.12 -14.19 15.65
N GLU A 224 -7.70 -14.69 16.75
CA GLU A 224 -8.88 -14.09 17.37
C GLU A 224 -8.63 -12.66 17.84
N ALA A 225 -7.53 -12.44 18.56
CA ALA A 225 -7.14 -11.14 19.10
C ALA A 225 -6.79 -10.14 17.99
N GLU A 226 -6.12 -10.57 16.94
CA GLU A 226 -5.84 -9.73 15.76
C GLU A 226 -7.12 -9.37 15.02
N PHE A 227 -8.07 -10.30 14.89
CA PHE A 227 -9.31 -10.09 14.14
C PHE A 227 -10.29 -9.18 14.87
N PHE A 228 -10.63 -9.51 16.12
CA PHE A 228 -11.67 -8.86 16.93
C PHE A 228 -11.12 -7.76 17.86
N GLY A 229 -9.82 -7.78 18.15
CA GLY A 229 -9.22 -6.88 19.13
C GLY A 229 -9.33 -7.41 20.55
N THR A 230 -8.67 -6.72 21.48
CA THR A 230 -8.62 -7.10 22.90
C THR A 230 -9.04 -5.95 23.78
N ALA A 231 -9.90 -6.25 24.76
CA ALA A 231 -10.26 -5.31 25.80
C ALA A 231 -9.08 -5.08 26.77
N PRO A 232 -9.02 -3.92 27.44
CA PRO A 232 -8.07 -3.70 28.53
C PRO A 232 -8.19 -4.81 29.59
N GLY A 233 -7.07 -5.50 29.89
CA GLY A 233 -7.04 -6.55 30.91
C GLY A 233 -7.55 -7.93 30.49
N ALA A 234 -7.78 -8.19 29.20
CA ALA A 234 -8.31 -9.47 28.70
C ALA A 234 -7.42 -10.70 28.97
N PHE A 235 -6.09 -10.53 29.15
CA PHE A 235 -5.17 -11.61 29.56
C PHE A 235 -3.90 -11.06 30.23
N THR A 236 -3.14 -11.92 30.91
CA THR A 236 -1.88 -11.57 31.57
C THR A 236 -0.83 -11.14 30.55
N GLY A 237 -0.49 -9.84 30.53
CA GLY A 237 0.43 -9.25 29.54
C GLY A 237 -0.24 -8.38 28.47
N ALA A 238 -1.58 -8.25 28.48
CA ALA A 238 -2.28 -7.30 27.62
C ALA A 238 -1.92 -5.85 27.98
N ASP A 239 -1.69 -5.02 26.95
CA ASP A 239 -1.43 -3.60 27.13
C ASP A 239 -2.59 -2.94 27.88
N ARG A 240 -2.29 -2.01 28.80
CA ARG A 240 -3.29 -1.39 29.70
C ARG A 240 -4.41 -0.65 28.97
N LYS A 241 -4.24 -0.42 27.66
CA LYS A 241 -5.17 0.32 26.79
C LYS A 241 -6.01 -0.57 25.87
N GLY A 242 -5.80 -1.89 25.85
CA GLY A 242 -6.41 -2.78 24.85
C GLY A 242 -5.84 -2.54 23.44
N ARG A 243 -6.25 -3.37 22.46
CA ARG A 243 -5.78 -3.28 21.08
C ARG A 243 -6.93 -3.41 20.10
N ALA A 244 -7.07 -2.46 19.19
CA ALA A 244 -8.08 -2.49 18.14
C ALA A 244 -7.83 -3.66 17.16
N GLY A 245 -8.87 -4.45 16.88
CA GLY A 245 -8.84 -5.55 15.92
C GLY A 245 -8.93 -5.06 14.47
N LYS A 246 -8.57 -5.95 13.52
CA LYS A 246 -8.68 -5.67 12.08
C LYS A 246 -10.10 -5.32 11.66
N LEU A 247 -11.12 -5.92 12.26
CA LEU A 247 -12.52 -5.55 12.01
C LEU A 247 -12.81 -4.09 12.33
N GLN A 248 -12.34 -3.62 13.49
CA GLN A 248 -12.53 -2.23 13.90
C GLN A 248 -11.77 -1.27 12.99
N ILE A 249 -10.58 -1.66 12.54
CA ILE A 249 -9.77 -0.86 11.60
C ILE A 249 -10.44 -0.81 10.21
N ALA A 250 -11.18 -1.85 9.82
CA ALA A 250 -11.85 -1.97 8.52
C ALA A 250 -13.23 -1.29 8.46
N GLN A 251 -13.69 -0.67 9.54
CA GLN A 251 -15.01 -0.03 9.62
C GLN A 251 -15.23 1.02 8.52
N GLY A 252 -16.41 0.97 7.89
CA GLY A 252 -16.77 1.76 6.72
C GLY A 252 -16.00 1.40 5.44
N GLY A 253 -15.10 0.41 5.50
CA GLY A 253 -14.17 0.05 4.45
C GLY A 253 -14.37 -1.39 3.94
N THR A 254 -13.27 -2.01 3.52
CA THR A 254 -13.24 -3.39 3.00
C THR A 254 -12.25 -4.24 3.80
N LEU A 255 -12.70 -5.42 4.23
CA LEU A 255 -11.88 -6.46 4.82
C LEU A 255 -11.57 -7.51 3.76
N PHE A 256 -10.27 -7.73 3.50
CA PHE A 256 -9.78 -8.82 2.67
C PHE A 256 -9.26 -9.96 3.55
N LEU A 257 -9.86 -11.13 3.41
CA LEU A 257 -9.48 -12.35 4.12
C LEU A 257 -8.84 -13.34 3.15
N ASP A 258 -7.53 -13.48 3.25
CA ASP A 258 -6.78 -14.45 2.46
C ASP A 258 -6.70 -15.81 3.19
N GLU A 259 -6.79 -16.87 2.40
CA GLU A 259 -6.88 -18.27 2.85
C GLU A 259 -7.95 -18.50 3.95
N ILE A 260 -9.19 -18.04 3.71
CA ILE A 260 -10.32 -18.21 4.65
C ILE A 260 -10.61 -19.68 4.99
N GLY A 261 -10.23 -20.61 4.11
CA GLY A 261 -10.36 -22.05 4.33
C GLY A 261 -9.56 -22.58 5.52
N ASP A 262 -8.51 -21.87 5.94
CA ASP A 262 -7.66 -22.23 7.09
C ASP A 262 -8.17 -21.63 8.41
N MET A 263 -9.30 -20.92 8.40
CA MET A 263 -9.86 -20.31 9.60
C MET A 263 -10.45 -21.37 10.55
N PRO A 264 -10.13 -21.35 11.87
CA PRO A 264 -10.75 -22.24 12.85
C PRO A 264 -12.27 -22.13 12.94
N LEU A 265 -12.96 -23.25 13.21
CA LEU A 265 -14.43 -23.30 13.29
C LEU A 265 -15.04 -22.32 14.31
N THR A 266 -14.34 -22.05 15.40
CA THR A 266 -14.73 -21.08 16.44
C THR A 266 -14.74 -19.64 15.92
N LEU A 267 -13.81 -19.29 15.03
CA LEU A 267 -13.77 -17.97 14.40
C LEU A 267 -14.73 -17.87 13.23
N GLN A 268 -14.98 -18.97 12.52
CA GLN A 268 -16.00 -19.03 11.46
C GLN A 268 -17.39 -18.65 12.00
N SER A 269 -17.76 -19.13 13.20
CA SER A 269 -19.06 -18.76 13.81
C SER A 269 -19.14 -17.28 14.20
N LYS A 270 -18.03 -16.70 14.69
CA LYS A 270 -17.97 -15.26 15.00
C LYS A 270 -18.01 -14.39 13.74
N LEU A 271 -17.30 -14.80 12.68
CA LEU A 271 -17.36 -14.14 11.38
C LEU A 271 -18.76 -14.20 10.79
N LEU A 272 -19.48 -15.30 10.97
CA LEU A 272 -20.88 -15.39 10.56
C LEU A 272 -21.74 -14.32 11.24
N ARG A 273 -21.59 -14.12 12.56
CA ARG A 273 -22.30 -13.05 13.31
C ARG A 273 -21.95 -11.66 12.78
N VAL A 274 -20.66 -11.39 12.53
CA VAL A 274 -20.20 -10.14 11.90
C VAL A 274 -20.91 -9.88 10.57
N LEU A 275 -21.08 -10.91 9.73
CA LEU A 275 -21.68 -10.77 8.40
C LEU A 275 -23.21 -10.73 8.42
N GLN A 276 -23.84 -11.47 9.33
CA GLN A 276 -25.30 -11.61 9.42
C GLN A 276 -25.93 -10.56 10.34
N GLU A 277 -25.48 -10.50 11.59
CA GLU A 277 -26.00 -9.62 12.65
C GLU A 277 -25.41 -8.21 12.56
N LYS A 278 -24.31 -8.04 11.81
CA LYS A 278 -23.57 -6.77 11.70
C LYS A 278 -23.07 -6.29 13.06
N GLU A 279 -22.64 -7.22 13.89
CA GLU A 279 -22.18 -6.97 15.26
C GLU A 279 -21.00 -7.89 15.62
N PHE A 280 -20.13 -7.43 16.52
CA PHE A 280 -19.01 -8.22 17.07
C PHE A 280 -18.57 -7.70 18.44
N GLU A 281 -17.86 -8.54 19.18
CA GLU A 281 -17.37 -8.26 20.53
C GLU A 281 -15.84 -8.45 20.57
N PRO A 282 -15.07 -7.48 21.09
CA PRO A 282 -13.65 -7.66 21.36
C PRO A 282 -13.40 -8.77 22.38
N VAL A 283 -12.23 -9.43 22.29
CA VAL A 283 -11.86 -10.49 23.24
C VAL A 283 -11.79 -9.93 24.66
N GLY A 284 -12.52 -10.57 25.58
CA GLY A 284 -12.61 -10.15 26.98
C GLY A 284 -13.53 -8.96 27.24
N SER A 285 -14.32 -8.51 26.26
CA SER A 285 -15.36 -7.49 26.41
C SER A 285 -16.75 -8.12 26.30
N ASN A 286 -17.74 -7.49 26.97
CA ASN A 286 -19.17 -7.74 26.74
C ASN A 286 -19.83 -6.60 25.92
N GLU A 287 -19.02 -5.65 25.44
CA GLU A 287 -19.50 -4.54 24.62
C GLU A 287 -19.67 -4.99 23.17
N VAL A 288 -20.91 -4.92 22.69
CA VAL A 288 -21.27 -5.23 21.31
C VAL A 288 -21.03 -4.01 20.43
N LEU A 289 -20.21 -4.17 19.39
CA LEU A 289 -19.87 -3.14 18.42
C LEU A 289 -20.52 -3.45 17.07
N ARG A 290 -21.08 -2.43 16.41
CA ARG A 290 -21.63 -2.57 15.05
C ARG A 290 -20.53 -2.76 14.00
N SER A 291 -20.80 -3.58 13.01
CA SER A 291 -19.92 -3.89 11.87
C SER A 291 -20.48 -3.31 10.58
N ASP A 292 -19.78 -2.31 10.03
CA ASP A 292 -19.96 -1.86 8.64
C ASP A 292 -18.71 -2.21 7.84
N ILE A 293 -18.61 -3.46 7.40
CA ILE A 293 -17.54 -3.91 6.52
C ILE A 293 -18.12 -4.54 5.24
N ARG A 294 -17.40 -4.32 4.14
CA ARG A 294 -17.52 -5.13 2.93
C ARG A 294 -16.47 -6.25 2.98
N LEU A 295 -16.87 -7.47 2.65
CA LEU A 295 -15.97 -8.64 2.69
C LEU A 295 -15.53 -9.05 1.28
N ILE A 296 -14.22 -9.23 1.12
CA ILE A 296 -13.63 -9.99 0.01
C ILE A 296 -12.86 -11.15 0.65
N ALA A 297 -13.24 -12.39 0.37
CA ALA A 297 -12.55 -13.58 0.86
C ALA A 297 -11.80 -14.26 -0.28
N ALA A 298 -10.70 -14.92 0.02
CA ALA A 298 -9.90 -15.70 -0.91
C ALA A 298 -9.50 -17.04 -0.30
N THR A 299 -9.41 -18.08 -1.13
CA THR A 299 -8.99 -19.41 -0.71
C THR A 299 -8.42 -20.20 -1.89
N SER A 300 -7.46 -21.07 -1.60
CA SER A 300 -6.97 -22.12 -2.50
C SER A 300 -7.64 -23.48 -2.29
N ILE A 301 -8.34 -23.66 -1.18
CA ILE A 301 -9.02 -24.91 -0.80
C ILE A 301 -10.45 -24.94 -1.40
N ASP A 302 -10.88 -26.12 -1.82
CA ASP A 302 -12.29 -26.41 -2.12
C ASP A 302 -13.14 -26.32 -0.85
N LEU A 303 -13.84 -25.21 -0.67
CA LEU A 303 -14.72 -24.99 0.48
C LEU A 303 -15.92 -25.94 0.49
N ALA A 304 -16.43 -26.38 -0.66
CA ALA A 304 -17.55 -27.32 -0.71
C ALA A 304 -17.11 -28.70 -0.20
N ALA A 305 -15.90 -29.14 -0.53
CA ALA A 305 -15.29 -30.32 0.10
C ALA A 305 -15.04 -30.12 1.60
N ALA A 306 -14.48 -28.98 2.00
CA ALA A 306 -14.24 -28.67 3.41
C ALA A 306 -15.52 -28.65 4.26
N VAL A 307 -16.66 -28.23 3.68
CA VAL A 307 -17.98 -28.30 4.32
C VAL A 307 -18.43 -29.75 4.50
N ARG A 308 -18.29 -30.61 3.48
CA ARG A 308 -18.64 -32.04 3.57
C ARG A 308 -17.80 -32.77 4.62
N GLU A 309 -16.55 -32.36 4.80
CA GLU A 309 -15.62 -32.90 5.78
C GLU A 309 -15.76 -32.30 7.18
N GLY A 310 -16.67 -31.34 7.39
CA GLY A 310 -16.89 -30.68 8.68
C GLY A 310 -15.77 -29.71 9.11
N ARG A 311 -14.84 -29.39 8.21
CA ARG A 311 -13.75 -28.42 8.44
C ARG A 311 -14.16 -26.97 8.19
N PHE A 312 -15.27 -26.77 7.47
CA PHE A 312 -15.85 -25.46 7.22
C PHE A 312 -17.36 -25.47 7.46
N ARG A 313 -17.91 -24.41 8.03
CA ARG A 313 -19.34 -24.34 8.32
C ARG A 313 -20.17 -24.02 7.07
N ALA A 314 -21.24 -24.79 6.86
CA ALA A 314 -22.14 -24.61 5.72
C ALA A 314 -22.81 -23.22 5.72
N ASP A 315 -23.24 -22.73 6.87
CA ASP A 315 -23.90 -21.42 7.03
C ASP A 315 -23.00 -20.25 6.59
N LEU A 316 -21.73 -20.26 6.99
CA LEU A 316 -20.73 -19.29 6.56
C LEU A 316 -20.45 -19.42 5.07
N PHE A 317 -20.31 -20.64 4.55
CA PHE A 317 -20.07 -20.88 3.12
C PHE A 317 -21.14 -20.21 2.26
N TYR A 318 -22.43 -20.44 2.55
CA TYR A 318 -23.50 -19.81 1.79
C TYR A 318 -23.54 -18.28 1.95
N ARG A 319 -23.07 -17.75 3.09
CA ARG A 319 -23.02 -16.29 3.32
C ARG A 319 -21.90 -15.60 2.53
N ILE A 320 -20.76 -16.27 2.31
CA ILE A 320 -19.62 -15.69 1.57
C ILE A 320 -19.65 -16.02 0.08
N ASN A 321 -20.26 -17.14 -0.31
CA ASN A 321 -20.33 -17.60 -1.70
C ASN A 321 -21.44 -16.92 -2.52
N VAL A 322 -21.56 -15.59 -2.39
CA VAL A 322 -22.58 -14.80 -3.11
C VAL A 322 -22.12 -14.46 -4.52
N LEU A 323 -20.86 -14.05 -4.67
CA LEU A 323 -20.22 -13.82 -5.98
C LEU A 323 -18.87 -14.57 -6.02
N PRO A 324 -18.86 -15.85 -6.44
CA PRO A 324 -17.62 -16.57 -6.68
C PRO A 324 -16.94 -16.09 -7.96
N ILE A 325 -15.64 -15.85 -7.86
CA ILE A 325 -14.76 -15.51 -8.98
C ILE A 325 -13.61 -16.51 -8.99
N GLU A 326 -13.66 -17.44 -9.93
CA GLU A 326 -12.60 -18.41 -10.17
C GLU A 326 -11.48 -17.76 -10.98
N ILE A 327 -10.28 -17.79 -10.44
CA ILE A 327 -9.06 -17.26 -11.06
C ILE A 327 -8.29 -18.45 -11.62
N PRO A 328 -8.12 -18.53 -12.95
CA PRO A 328 -7.49 -19.67 -13.58
C PRO A 328 -5.99 -19.73 -13.22
N PRO A 329 -5.44 -20.93 -13.04
CA PRO A 329 -4.01 -21.12 -12.91
C PRO A 329 -3.29 -20.71 -14.20
N LEU A 330 -2.00 -20.38 -14.10
CA LEU A 330 -1.22 -19.84 -15.22
C LEU A 330 -1.19 -20.80 -16.42
N ARG A 331 -1.17 -22.12 -16.17
CA ARG A 331 -1.25 -23.16 -17.21
C ARG A 331 -2.52 -23.12 -18.07
N GLU A 332 -3.61 -22.53 -17.59
CA GLU A 332 -4.86 -22.37 -18.35
C GLU A 332 -4.94 -21.03 -19.10
N ARG A 333 -3.95 -20.14 -18.89
CA ARG A 333 -3.86 -18.82 -19.51
C ARG A 333 -2.44 -18.51 -20.01
N LEU A 334 -1.79 -19.50 -20.63
CA LEU A 334 -0.44 -19.36 -21.15
C LEU A 334 -0.31 -18.27 -22.25
N GLU A 335 -1.41 -17.89 -22.89
CA GLU A 335 -1.47 -16.73 -23.79
C GLU A 335 -1.06 -15.42 -23.11
N ASP A 336 -1.23 -15.31 -21.79
CA ASP A 336 -0.84 -14.13 -21.00
C ASP A 336 0.65 -14.14 -20.61
N LEU A 337 1.34 -15.27 -20.82
CA LEU A 337 2.71 -15.48 -20.39
C LEU A 337 3.70 -14.44 -20.95
N PRO A 338 3.66 -14.04 -22.24
CA PRO A 338 4.59 -13.05 -22.78
C PRO A 338 4.44 -11.70 -22.06
N ALA A 339 3.22 -11.19 -21.95
CA ALA A 339 2.92 -9.92 -21.29
C ALA A 339 3.25 -9.94 -19.79
N LEU A 340 3.03 -11.09 -19.12
CA LEU A 340 3.44 -11.29 -17.73
C LEU A 340 4.96 -11.21 -17.57
N CYS A 341 5.72 -11.88 -18.46
CA CYS A 341 7.19 -11.85 -18.41
C CYS A 341 7.72 -10.44 -18.63
N GLU A 342 7.23 -9.72 -19.64
CA GLU A 342 7.62 -8.34 -19.91
C GLU A 342 7.38 -7.43 -18.71
N ALA A 343 6.18 -7.46 -18.12
CA ALA A 343 5.86 -6.62 -16.98
C ALA A 343 6.65 -6.99 -15.71
N ILE A 344 6.95 -8.27 -15.50
CA ILE A 344 7.79 -8.71 -14.38
C ILE A 344 9.23 -8.21 -14.58
N LEU A 345 9.81 -8.40 -15.77
CA LEU A 345 11.17 -7.98 -16.09
C LEU A 345 11.33 -6.45 -16.04
N ASP A 346 10.31 -5.71 -16.48
CA ASP A 346 10.26 -4.25 -16.36
C ASP A 346 10.31 -3.79 -14.89
N GLY A 347 9.68 -4.56 -13.99
CA GLY A 347 9.74 -4.32 -12.54
C GLY A 347 11.04 -4.78 -11.86
N LEU A 348 11.94 -5.45 -12.57
CA LEU A 348 13.23 -5.94 -12.07
C LEU A 348 14.43 -5.10 -12.55
N ARG A 349 14.17 -3.93 -13.16
CA ARG A 349 15.23 -2.98 -13.54
C ARG A 349 16.08 -2.61 -12.33
N ASP A 350 17.40 -2.67 -12.53
CA ASP A 350 18.37 -2.23 -11.54
C ASP A 350 18.53 -0.69 -11.53
N ASP A 351 19.39 -0.17 -10.65
CA ASP A 351 19.70 1.27 -10.56
C ASP A 351 20.22 1.85 -11.88
N ARG A 352 20.72 1.00 -12.78
CA ARG A 352 21.22 1.35 -14.12
C ARG A 352 20.16 1.27 -15.20
N GLN A 353 18.90 0.97 -14.84
CA GLN A 353 17.77 0.85 -15.75
C GLN A 353 17.97 -0.21 -16.84
N THR A 354 18.70 -1.29 -16.52
CA THR A 354 18.98 -2.37 -17.46
C THR A 354 17.68 -2.99 -17.98
N LEU A 355 17.56 -3.07 -19.31
CA LEU A 355 16.43 -3.70 -20.00
C LEU A 355 16.69 -5.20 -20.13
N TYR A 356 15.95 -6.01 -19.36
CA TYR A 356 16.00 -7.45 -19.50
C TYR A 356 14.98 -7.93 -20.54
N GLU A 357 15.44 -8.70 -21.52
CA GLU A 357 14.60 -9.20 -22.61
C GLU A 357 14.62 -10.72 -22.65
N LEU A 358 13.43 -11.32 -22.68
CA LEU A 358 13.25 -12.75 -22.85
C LEU A 358 13.24 -13.10 -24.34
N ASN A 359 14.11 -14.03 -24.77
CA ASN A 359 14.11 -14.49 -26.15
C ASN A 359 13.01 -15.53 -26.43
N THR A 360 12.76 -15.80 -27.71
CA THR A 360 11.71 -16.73 -28.16
C THR A 360 11.89 -18.16 -27.61
N ASP A 361 13.13 -18.65 -27.52
CA ASP A 361 13.42 -19.98 -26.99
C ASP A 361 13.15 -20.08 -25.49
N GLY A 362 13.45 -19.01 -24.75
CA GLY A 362 13.13 -18.87 -23.34
C GLY A 362 11.62 -18.89 -23.10
N LEU A 363 10.86 -18.09 -23.86
CA LEU A 363 9.40 -18.10 -23.80
C LEU A 363 8.82 -19.48 -24.14
N ALA A 364 9.35 -20.17 -25.15
CA ALA A 364 8.93 -21.51 -25.53
C ALA A 364 9.22 -22.56 -24.44
N LEU A 365 10.30 -22.39 -23.66
CA LEU A 365 10.59 -23.21 -22.48
C LEU A 365 9.57 -22.95 -21.37
N LEU A 366 9.32 -21.68 -21.06
CA LEU A 366 8.36 -21.27 -20.03
C LEU A 366 6.94 -21.78 -20.32
N ALA A 367 6.55 -21.82 -21.59
CA ALA A 367 5.24 -22.32 -22.02
C ALA A 367 5.04 -23.83 -21.83
N ARG A 368 6.11 -24.61 -21.54
CA ARG A 368 6.02 -26.07 -21.32
C ARG A 368 5.86 -26.45 -19.85
N HIS A 369 6.13 -25.52 -18.94
CA HIS A 369 6.06 -25.75 -17.50
C HIS A 369 4.61 -25.64 -16.99
N SER A 370 4.26 -26.43 -15.99
CA SER A 370 2.91 -26.48 -15.42
C SER A 370 2.58 -25.33 -14.46
N TRP A 371 3.60 -24.61 -13.98
CA TRP A 371 3.49 -23.46 -13.09
C TRP A 371 2.67 -23.73 -11.81
N PRO A 372 3.05 -24.71 -10.97
CA PRO A 372 2.35 -25.02 -9.72
C PRO A 372 2.26 -23.83 -8.74
N GLY A 373 3.26 -22.93 -8.74
CA GLY A 373 3.24 -21.70 -7.97
C GLY A 373 2.76 -20.47 -8.76
N ASN A 374 2.21 -20.69 -9.96
CA ASN A 374 1.58 -19.69 -10.82
C ASN A 374 2.50 -18.47 -11.06
N VAL A 375 1.94 -17.26 -11.02
CA VAL A 375 2.68 -16.01 -11.31
C VAL A 375 3.76 -15.75 -10.25
N ARG A 376 3.58 -16.22 -9.01
CA ARG A 376 4.59 -16.08 -7.95
C ARG A 376 5.85 -16.89 -8.28
N GLU A 377 5.69 -18.11 -8.76
CA GLU A 377 6.81 -18.94 -9.22
C GLU A 377 7.49 -18.32 -10.45
N LEU A 378 6.72 -17.86 -11.43
CA LEU A 378 7.25 -17.16 -12.60
C LEU A 378 8.09 -15.94 -12.21
N ARG A 379 7.59 -15.11 -11.30
CA ARG A 379 8.33 -13.94 -10.80
C ARG A 379 9.64 -14.35 -10.14
N ASN A 380 9.60 -15.33 -9.23
CA ASN A 380 10.78 -15.81 -8.53
C ASN A 380 11.82 -16.41 -9.48
N LEU A 381 11.37 -17.11 -10.54
CA LEU A 381 12.23 -17.64 -11.57
C LEU A 381 12.94 -16.51 -12.33
N LEU A 382 12.19 -15.55 -12.87
CA LEU A 382 12.75 -14.44 -13.64
C LEU A 382 13.70 -13.59 -12.80
N GLU A 383 13.33 -13.30 -11.54
CA GLU A 383 14.18 -12.60 -10.58
C GLU A 383 15.49 -13.35 -10.33
N ARG A 384 15.42 -14.67 -10.10
CA ARG A 384 16.61 -15.52 -9.95
C ARG A 384 17.47 -15.52 -11.21
N THR A 385 16.87 -15.61 -12.38
CA THR A 385 17.61 -15.61 -13.67
C THR A 385 18.31 -14.30 -13.91
N VAL A 386 17.69 -13.16 -13.58
CA VAL A 386 18.31 -11.83 -13.65
C VAL A 386 19.47 -11.71 -12.67
N LEU A 387 19.31 -12.18 -11.43
CA LEU A 387 20.37 -12.10 -10.41
C LEU A 387 21.58 -12.99 -10.71
N LEU A 388 21.38 -14.13 -11.37
CA LEU A 388 22.45 -15.07 -11.74
C LEU A 388 23.05 -14.76 -13.12
N GLY A 389 22.40 -13.93 -13.92
CA GLY A 389 22.77 -13.67 -15.31
C GLY A 389 23.66 -12.44 -15.45
N ASP A 390 24.76 -12.57 -16.18
CA ASP A 390 25.65 -11.44 -16.50
C ASP A 390 25.19 -10.63 -17.73
N ARG A 391 24.11 -11.06 -18.40
CA ARG A 391 23.64 -10.49 -19.67
C ARG A 391 22.18 -10.04 -19.58
N PRO A 392 21.82 -8.92 -20.24
CA PRO A 392 20.42 -8.44 -20.27
C PRO A 392 19.47 -9.37 -21.05
N GLN A 393 20.00 -10.19 -21.96
CA GLN A 393 19.21 -11.14 -22.73
C GLN A 393 19.08 -12.47 -21.98
N ILE A 394 17.85 -12.88 -21.70
CA ILE A 394 17.51 -14.13 -21.02
C ILE A 394 17.16 -15.18 -22.06
N ASP A 395 17.96 -16.25 -22.11
CA ASP A 395 17.76 -17.39 -22.99
C ASP A 395 17.25 -18.64 -22.25
N ALA A 396 16.93 -19.68 -23.01
CA ALA A 396 16.46 -20.95 -22.45
C ALA A 396 17.51 -21.64 -21.55
N ALA A 397 18.81 -21.40 -21.76
CA ALA A 397 19.86 -22.01 -20.94
C ALA A 397 19.92 -21.37 -19.55
N ALA A 398 19.85 -20.04 -19.49
CA ALA A 398 19.77 -19.26 -18.25
C ALA A 398 18.52 -19.63 -17.44
N LEU A 399 17.37 -19.79 -18.11
CA LEU A 399 16.14 -20.23 -17.46
C LEU A 399 16.22 -21.66 -16.93
N ARG A 400 16.77 -22.62 -17.69
CA ARG A 400 16.95 -24.01 -17.21
C ARG A 400 17.83 -24.07 -15.96
N SER A 401 18.90 -23.28 -15.94
CA SER A 401 19.79 -23.21 -14.78
C SER A 401 19.06 -22.73 -13.53
N ALA A 402 18.12 -21.79 -13.67
CA ALA A 402 17.36 -21.23 -12.55
C ALA A 402 16.11 -22.03 -12.15
N LEU A 403 15.43 -22.67 -13.11
CA LEU A 403 14.16 -23.41 -12.93
C LEU A 403 14.36 -24.73 -12.18
N GLY A 404 15.51 -25.39 -12.36
CA GLY A 404 15.73 -26.75 -11.85
C GLY A 404 14.98 -27.77 -12.70
N GLU A 405 14.16 -28.62 -12.07
CA GLU A 405 13.40 -29.66 -12.76
C GLU A 405 12.14 -29.09 -13.43
N LEU A 406 12.03 -29.28 -14.75
CA LEU A 406 10.86 -28.85 -15.52
C LEU A 406 9.69 -29.79 -15.20
N GLN A 407 8.59 -29.24 -14.70
CA GLN A 407 7.34 -29.96 -14.51
C GLN A 407 6.49 -29.79 -15.75
N PRO A 408 6.33 -30.83 -16.59
CA PRO A 408 5.56 -30.70 -17.81
C PRO A 408 4.10 -30.38 -17.47
N LEU A 409 3.45 -29.60 -18.35
CA LEU A 409 2.00 -29.42 -18.30
C LEU A 409 1.33 -30.79 -18.14
N PRO A 410 0.32 -30.92 -17.25
CA PRO A 410 -0.46 -32.14 -17.19
C PRO A 410 -1.03 -32.35 -18.59
N VAL A 411 -0.58 -33.42 -19.26
CA VAL A 411 -1.14 -33.83 -20.53
C VAL A 411 -2.60 -34.06 -20.19
N ALA A 412 -3.49 -33.18 -20.68
CA ALA A 412 -4.91 -33.45 -20.63
C ALA A 412 -5.02 -34.87 -21.16
N SER A 413 -5.53 -35.78 -20.35
CA SER A 413 -5.72 -37.18 -20.72
C SER A 413 -6.60 -37.16 -21.96
N THR A 414 -5.97 -37.05 -23.12
CA THR A 414 -6.53 -37.54 -24.36
C THR A 414 -6.81 -38.98 -23.99
N THR A 415 -8.11 -39.29 -23.86
CA THR A 415 -8.70 -40.62 -23.75
C THR A 415 -7.69 -41.63 -24.22
N PRO A 416 -7.18 -42.56 -23.37
CA PRO A 416 -5.88 -43.21 -23.54
C PRO A 416 -5.64 -43.46 -25.03
N GLY A 417 -4.95 -42.52 -25.67
CA GLY A 417 -4.65 -42.65 -27.08
C GLY A 417 -3.78 -43.87 -27.10
N THR A 418 -4.30 -44.95 -27.68
CA THR A 418 -3.71 -46.29 -27.68
C THR A 418 -2.23 -46.10 -27.92
N ARG A 419 -1.43 -46.17 -26.85
CA ARG A 419 0.02 -46.07 -27.01
C ARG A 419 0.33 -47.29 -27.83
N LEU A 420 0.81 -47.09 -29.05
CA LEU A 420 1.31 -48.18 -29.89
C LEU A 420 2.27 -48.97 -29.01
N THR A 421 1.87 -50.18 -28.61
CA THR A 421 2.80 -51.09 -27.95
C THR A 421 3.89 -51.41 -28.97
N GLU A 422 5.15 -51.40 -28.54
CA GLU A 422 6.27 -51.73 -29.42
C GLU A 422 5.97 -53.04 -30.17
N GLY A 423 5.93 -52.97 -31.51
CA GLY A 423 5.63 -54.10 -32.38
C GLY A 423 4.21 -54.15 -32.97
N GLN A 424 3.32 -53.21 -32.68
CA GLN A 424 2.02 -53.12 -33.36
C GLN A 424 2.13 -52.45 -34.74
N ASP A 425 1.69 -53.14 -35.79
CA ASP A 425 1.51 -52.53 -37.11
C ASP A 425 0.21 -51.71 -37.18
N PHE A 426 0.09 -50.89 -38.23
CA PHE A 426 -1.07 -50.02 -38.45
C PHE A 426 -2.41 -50.78 -38.46
N TYR A 427 -2.43 -52.00 -38.99
CA TYR A 427 -3.65 -52.81 -39.10
C TYR A 427 -4.09 -53.34 -37.73
N ALA A 428 -3.15 -53.81 -36.91
CA ALA A 428 -3.42 -54.26 -35.56
C ALA A 428 -3.93 -53.13 -34.66
N ALA A 429 -3.34 -51.94 -34.76
CA ALA A 429 -3.76 -50.75 -34.01
C ALA A 429 -5.18 -50.29 -34.41
N ARG A 430 -5.48 -50.28 -35.72
CA ARG A 430 -6.81 -49.96 -36.25
C ARG A 430 -7.85 -50.94 -35.76
N ASP A 431 -7.57 -52.24 -35.83
CA ASP A 431 -8.54 -53.28 -35.45
C ASP A 431 -8.78 -53.29 -33.93
N ALA A 432 -7.77 -52.96 -33.11
CA ALA A 432 -7.94 -52.77 -31.68
C ALA A 432 -8.86 -51.58 -31.34
N PHE A 433 -8.64 -50.44 -32.00
CA PHE A 433 -9.48 -49.25 -31.85
C PHE A 433 -10.92 -49.50 -32.32
N GLU A 434 -11.10 -50.11 -33.50
CA GLU A 434 -12.43 -50.45 -34.00
C GLU A 434 -13.17 -51.40 -33.05
N ARG A 435 -12.46 -52.40 -32.47
CA ARG A 435 -13.05 -53.34 -31.51
C ARG A 435 -13.54 -52.63 -30.25
N GLU A 436 -12.71 -51.76 -29.67
CA GLU A 436 -13.05 -51.01 -28.46
C GLU A 436 -14.22 -50.04 -28.71
N LEU A 437 -14.18 -49.30 -29.81
CA LEU A 437 -15.24 -48.37 -30.20
C LEU A 437 -16.59 -49.07 -30.38
N ILE A 438 -16.60 -50.21 -31.09
CA ILE A 438 -17.83 -50.99 -31.33
C ILE A 438 -18.33 -51.62 -30.01
N ALA A 439 -17.43 -52.18 -29.20
CA ALA A 439 -17.80 -52.80 -27.93
C ALA A 439 -18.40 -51.79 -26.94
N ASN A 440 -17.77 -50.61 -26.80
CA ASN A 440 -18.27 -49.55 -25.92
C ASN A 440 -19.63 -49.03 -26.39
N THR A 441 -19.80 -48.83 -27.69
CA THR A 441 -21.08 -48.34 -28.24
C THR A 441 -22.19 -49.38 -28.10
N LEU A 442 -21.88 -50.68 -28.23
CA LEU A 442 -22.84 -51.75 -27.95
C LEU A 442 -23.22 -51.79 -26.46
N ALA A 443 -22.26 -51.60 -25.56
CA ALA A 443 -22.52 -51.55 -24.11
C ALA A 443 -23.42 -50.37 -23.72
N GLU A 444 -23.17 -49.18 -24.27
CA GLU A 444 -24.00 -47.97 -24.07
C GLU A 444 -25.45 -48.16 -24.54
N HIS A 445 -25.67 -48.98 -25.56
CA HIS A 445 -26.98 -49.28 -26.11
C HIS A 445 -27.53 -50.65 -25.69
N ALA A 446 -27.03 -51.23 -24.59
CA ALA A 446 -27.47 -52.50 -24.02
C ALA A 446 -27.56 -53.65 -25.05
N GLY A 447 -26.59 -53.73 -25.97
CA GLY A 447 -26.51 -54.75 -27.02
C GLY A 447 -27.40 -54.50 -28.24
N ASN A 448 -28.10 -53.35 -28.31
CA ASN A 448 -28.93 -53.03 -29.47
C ASN A 448 -28.06 -52.61 -30.69
N VAL A 449 -27.85 -53.58 -31.59
CA VAL A 449 -27.02 -53.42 -32.79
C VAL A 449 -27.55 -52.35 -33.75
N ASP A 450 -28.88 -52.18 -33.87
CA ASP A 450 -29.47 -51.16 -34.75
C ASP A 450 -29.21 -49.74 -34.22
N ALA A 451 -29.37 -49.54 -32.90
CA ALA A 451 -29.08 -48.26 -32.25
C ALA A 451 -27.57 -47.94 -32.29
N ALA A 452 -26.71 -48.93 -32.05
CA ALA A 452 -25.27 -48.78 -32.13
C ALA A 452 -24.79 -48.46 -33.56
N ALA A 453 -25.36 -49.10 -34.58
CA ALA A 453 -25.05 -48.82 -35.98
C ALA A 453 -25.41 -47.37 -36.36
N GLN A 454 -26.60 -46.91 -35.94
CA GLN A 454 -27.05 -45.55 -36.18
C GLN A 454 -26.15 -44.54 -35.45
N ARG A 455 -25.75 -44.82 -34.20
CA ARG A 455 -24.84 -43.97 -33.41
C ARG A 455 -23.46 -43.83 -34.05
N LEU A 456 -22.95 -44.90 -34.65
CA LEU A 456 -21.66 -44.96 -35.35
C LEU A 456 -21.72 -44.47 -36.80
N GLY A 457 -22.89 -44.13 -37.32
CA GLY A 457 -23.06 -43.74 -38.73
C GLY A 457 -22.84 -44.88 -39.72
N LEU A 458 -22.98 -46.13 -39.28
CA LEU A 458 -22.78 -47.33 -40.09
C LEU A 458 -24.13 -47.95 -40.47
N GLY A 459 -24.19 -48.57 -41.65
CA GLY A 459 -25.32 -49.45 -41.99
C GLY A 459 -25.30 -50.72 -41.14
N ARG A 460 -26.48 -51.23 -40.74
CA ARG A 460 -26.63 -52.46 -39.93
C ARG A 460 -25.76 -53.62 -40.43
N SER A 461 -25.81 -53.90 -41.74
CA SER A 461 -25.04 -54.98 -42.36
C SER A 461 -23.53 -54.77 -42.29
N THR A 462 -23.06 -53.52 -42.30
CA THR A 462 -21.64 -53.15 -42.16
C THR A 462 -21.17 -53.36 -40.72
N LEU A 463 -22.00 -53.02 -39.72
CA LEU A 463 -21.67 -53.24 -38.33
C LEU A 463 -21.56 -54.74 -38.00
N TYR A 464 -22.49 -55.58 -38.48
CA TYR A 464 -22.40 -57.05 -38.31
C TYR A 464 -21.13 -57.64 -38.93
N LYS A 465 -20.73 -57.18 -40.13
CA LYS A 465 -19.48 -57.63 -40.77
C LYS A 465 -18.24 -57.25 -39.94
N LYS A 466 -18.22 -56.04 -39.37
CA LYS A 466 -17.13 -55.58 -38.50
C LYS A 466 -17.08 -56.32 -37.17
N MET A 467 -18.24 -56.58 -36.55
CA MET A 467 -18.33 -57.40 -35.33
C MET A 467 -17.79 -58.82 -35.56
N ALA A 468 -18.17 -59.46 -36.67
CA ALA A 468 -17.69 -60.80 -37.02
C ALA A 468 -16.17 -60.82 -37.30
N ALA A 469 -15.65 -59.83 -38.02
CA ALA A 469 -14.21 -59.72 -38.31
C ALA A 469 -13.37 -59.45 -37.04
N LEU A 470 -13.94 -58.76 -36.04
CA LEU A 470 -13.24 -58.36 -34.82
C LEU A 470 -13.48 -59.31 -33.64
N GLY A 471 -14.29 -60.36 -33.81
CA GLY A 471 -14.60 -61.38 -32.81
C GLY A 471 -15.59 -60.95 -31.72
N LEU A 472 -16.44 -59.95 -31.99
CA LEU A 472 -17.45 -59.46 -31.06
C LEU A 472 -18.77 -60.21 -31.26
N GLN A 473 -19.29 -60.83 -30.20
CA GLN A 473 -20.62 -61.45 -30.19
C GLN A 473 -21.66 -60.46 -29.65
N SER A 474 -22.87 -60.52 -30.21
CA SER A 474 -24.03 -59.68 -29.86
C SER A 474 -24.54 -59.93 -28.45
#